data_AF-A0A9W5R1Y2-F1
#
_entry.id   AF-A0A9W5R1Y2-F1
#
_cell.length_a   1.000
_cell.length_b   1.000
_cell.length_c   1.000
_cell.angle_alpha   90.00
_cell.angle_beta   90.00
_cell.angle_gamma   90.00
#
_symmetry.space_group_name_H-M   'P 1'
#
loop_
_entity.id
_entity.type
_entity.pdbx_description
1 polymer ?
#
loop_
_entity_poly.entity_id
_entity_poly.type
_entity_poly.pdbx_seq_one_letter_code
_entity_poly.pdbx_strand_id
1 'polypeptide(L)'
;MKRTGAIVTLQHVGRISIPVEIRQQAGFSLKAPVEFHLENKQVRLKRHPKACLFTEEISEDNLVLANGQIVLSPEGAEYLLEQLEKYMQ
;
A
#
# COMPACT_ATOMS: atom_id res chain seq x y z
N MET A 1 -15.47 1.95 12.60
CA MET A 1 -15.02 2.95 11.61
C MET A 1 -14.50 4.17 12.37
N LYS A 2 -13.22 4.53 12.24
CA LYS A 2 -12.72 5.82 12.77
C LYS A 2 -13.01 6.90 11.72
N ARG A 3 -13.83 7.89 12.07
CA ARG A 3 -14.09 9.06 11.21
C ARG A 3 -12.97 10.06 11.44
N THR A 4 -12.08 10.23 10.47
CA THR A 4 -10.97 11.20 10.56
C THR A 4 -11.39 12.63 10.26
N GLY A 5 -12.66 12.90 9.96
CA GLY A 5 -13.25 14.27 9.95
C GLY A 5 -12.67 15.26 8.93
N ALA A 6 -11.63 14.88 8.19
CA ALA A 6 -10.98 15.75 7.23
C ALA A 6 -11.86 15.97 6.01
N ILE A 7 -12.15 17.24 5.72
CA ILE A 7 -12.85 17.67 4.53
C ILE A 7 -11.82 18.34 3.63
N VAL A 8 -11.69 17.85 2.41
CA VAL A 8 -10.79 18.39 1.39
C VAL A 8 -11.58 18.71 0.13
N THR A 9 -11.28 19.84 -0.49
CA THR A 9 -11.93 20.28 -1.72
C THR A 9 -11.26 19.62 -2.92
N LEU A 10 -12.06 19.11 -3.86
CA LEU A 10 -11.58 18.60 -5.14
C LEU A 10 -11.01 19.74 -5.98
N GLN A 11 -9.85 19.51 -6.59
CA GLN A 11 -9.29 20.43 -7.57
C GLN A 11 -9.93 20.24 -8.96
N HIS A 12 -9.55 21.10 -9.90
CA HIS A 12 -10.10 21.20 -11.25
C HIS A 12 -10.06 19.89 -12.06
N VAL A 13 -9.13 18.97 -11.81
CA VAL A 13 -9.04 17.66 -12.48
C VAL A 13 -9.42 16.50 -11.56
N GLY A 14 -10.15 16.76 -10.48
CA GLY A 14 -10.51 15.72 -9.50
C GLY A 14 -9.34 15.25 -8.63
N ARG A 15 -8.22 15.99 -8.60
CA ARG A 15 -7.11 15.74 -7.68
C ARG A 15 -7.58 15.98 -6.25
N ILE A 16 -7.36 15.00 -5.38
CA ILE A 16 -7.62 15.07 -3.95
C ILE A 16 -6.31 14.88 -3.18
N SER A 17 -6.11 15.67 -2.13
CA SER A 17 -4.95 15.52 -1.24
C SER A 17 -5.36 14.67 -0.03
N ILE A 18 -4.58 13.65 0.30
CA ILE A 18 -4.76 12.87 1.53
C ILE A 18 -3.95 13.57 2.64
N PRO A 19 -4.59 14.02 3.74
CA PRO A 19 -3.88 14.57 4.90
C PRO A 19 -2.78 13.63 5.40
N VAL A 20 -1.68 14.21 5.90
CA VAL A 20 -0.49 13.43 6.27
C VAL A 20 -0.78 12.39 7.35
N GLU A 21 -1.69 12.70 8.27
CA GLU A 21 -2.10 11.83 9.36
C GLU A 21 -2.86 10.61 8.84
N ILE A 22 -3.80 10.83 7.90
CA ILE A 22 -4.57 9.74 7.27
C ILE A 22 -3.63 8.87 6.44
N ARG A 23 -2.71 9.50 5.70
CA ARG A 23 -1.71 8.80 4.89
C ARG A 23 -0.85 7.86 5.75
N GLN A 24 -0.35 8.35 6.88
CA GLN A 24 0.45 7.54 7.82
C GLN A 24 -0.37 6.42 8.46
N GLN A 25 -1.58 6.71 8.93
CA GLN A 25 -2.45 5.70 9.55
C GLN A 25 -2.93 4.62 8.58
N ALA A 26 -3.15 4.97 7.32
CA ALA A 26 -3.54 4.04 6.27
C ALA A 26 -2.35 3.28 5.66
N GLY A 27 -1.11 3.60 6.06
CA GLY A 27 0.09 2.94 5.54
C GLY A 27 0.37 3.23 4.06
N PHE A 28 -0.04 4.40 3.56
CA PHE A 28 0.29 4.82 2.21
C PHE A 28 1.64 5.53 2.20
N SER A 29 2.63 4.90 1.58
CA SER A 29 3.94 5.50 1.39
C SER A 29 3.97 6.47 0.20
N LEU A 30 5.05 7.24 0.11
CA LEU A 30 5.21 8.24 -0.95
C LEU A 30 5.37 7.52 -2.30
N LYS A 31 4.62 7.97 -3.32
CA LYS A 31 4.56 7.37 -4.67
C LYS A 31 3.99 5.95 -4.74
N ALA A 32 3.43 5.43 -3.65
CA ALA A 32 2.81 4.12 -3.65
C ALA A 32 1.59 4.09 -4.59
N PRO A 33 1.42 3.01 -5.37
CA PRO A 33 0.26 2.81 -6.22
C PRO A 33 -0.99 2.53 -5.37
N VAL A 34 -2.04 3.31 -5.61
CA VAL A 34 -3.32 3.22 -4.90
C VAL A 34 -4.40 2.77 -5.87
N GLU A 35 -5.12 1.73 -5.48
CA GLU A 35 -6.26 1.22 -6.21
C GLU A 35 -7.55 1.90 -5.72
N PHE A 36 -8.37 2.37 -6.66
CA PHE A 36 -9.67 2.96 -6.41
C PHE A 36 -10.75 1.89 -6.57
N HIS A 37 -11.54 1.68 -5.52
CA HIS A 37 -12.74 0.85 -5.55
C HIS A 37 -13.99 1.70 -5.34
N LEU A 38 -14.97 1.59 -6.24
CA LEU A 38 -16.26 2.26 -6.12
C LEU A 38 -17.33 1.26 -5.64
N GLU A 39 -17.95 1.50 -4.49
CA GLU A 39 -18.99 0.65 -3.92
C GLU A 39 -20.04 1.52 -3.22
N ASN A 40 -21.34 1.36 -3.53
CA ASN A 40 -22.44 2.07 -2.84
C ASN A 40 -22.26 3.60 -2.74
N LYS A 41 -21.73 4.23 -3.79
CA LYS A 41 -21.38 5.67 -3.84
C LYS A 41 -20.25 6.09 -2.88
N GLN A 42 -19.49 5.12 -2.38
CA GLN A 42 -18.29 5.34 -1.58
C GLN A 42 -17.06 4.98 -2.42
N VAL A 43 -16.06 5.85 -2.41
CA VAL A 43 -14.74 5.58 -2.98
C VAL A 43 -13.87 5.04 -1.86
N ARG A 44 -13.41 3.80 -2.00
CA ARG A 44 -12.43 3.16 -1.12
C ARG A 44 -11.08 3.13 -1.78
N LEU A 45 -10.05 3.58 -1.06
CA LEU A 45 -8.67 3.51 -1.48
C LEU A 45 -8.03 2.28 -0.85
N LYS A 46 -7.39 1.44 -1.67
CA LYS A 46 -6.62 0.28 -1.21
C LYS A 46 -5.20 0.36 -1.74
N ARG A 47 -4.25 -0.20 -1.00
CA ARG A 47 -2.90 -0.44 -1.51
C ARG A 47 -2.99 -1.47 -2.64
N HIS A 48 -2.27 -1.25 -3.74
CA HIS A 48 -2.30 -2.15 -4.87
C HIS A 48 -1.80 -3.56 -4.45
N PRO A 49 -2.56 -4.64 -4.75
CA PRO A 49 -2.26 -5.97 -4.22
C PRO A 49 -0.94 -6.56 -4.72
N LYS A 50 -0.45 -6.12 -5.88
CA LYS A 50 0.83 -6.57 -6.45
C LYS A 50 2.07 -5.80 -5.98
N ALA A 51 1.92 -4.79 -5.13
CA ALA A 51 3.07 -4.00 -4.67
C ALA A 51 3.86 -4.78 -3.61
N CYS A 52 5.18 -4.91 -3.80
CA CYS A 52 6.08 -5.54 -2.84
C CYS A 52 5.89 -4.97 -1.43
N LEU A 53 5.93 -5.82 -0.40
CA LEU A 53 5.70 -5.45 0.99
C LEU A 53 6.69 -4.39 1.48
N PHE A 54 7.96 -4.52 1.05
CA PHE A 54 9.09 -3.70 1.51
C PHE A 54 9.47 -2.59 0.53
N THR A 55 9.64 -2.92 -0.75
CA THR A 55 10.10 -1.97 -1.77
C THR A 55 8.94 -1.19 -2.39
N GLU A 56 7.71 -1.68 -2.25
CA GLU A 56 6.49 -1.09 -2.83
C GLU A 56 6.46 -1.02 -4.35
N GLU A 57 7.44 -1.63 -5.00
CA GLU A 57 7.51 -1.76 -6.44
C GLU A 57 6.42 -2.72 -6.92
N ILE A 58 5.76 -2.35 -8.01
CA ILE A 58 4.92 -3.27 -8.78
C ILE A 58 5.79 -3.81 -9.90
N SER A 59 6.11 -5.10 -9.83
CA SER A 59 6.68 -5.86 -10.95
C SER A 59 5.86 -7.11 -11.20
N GLU A 60 5.90 -7.63 -12.43
CA GLU A 60 5.41 -8.98 -12.74
C GLU A 60 6.28 -10.06 -12.10
N ASP A 61 7.54 -9.73 -11.78
CA ASP A 61 8.50 -10.61 -11.12
C ASP A 61 8.30 -10.69 -9.60
N ASN A 62 7.31 -9.97 -9.05
CA ASN A 62 7.03 -10.00 -7.62
C ASN A 62 6.54 -11.39 -7.20
N LEU A 63 7.25 -12.00 -6.26
CA LEU A 63 6.90 -13.26 -5.62
C LEU A 63 5.63 -13.09 -4.78
N VAL A 64 4.65 -13.96 -5.01
CA VAL A 64 3.39 -13.98 -4.26
C VAL A 64 3.36 -15.23 -3.37
N LEU A 65 3.29 -15.02 -2.06
CA LEU A 65 3.27 -16.06 -1.03
C LEU A 65 1.96 -16.00 -0.23
N ALA A 66 1.65 -17.09 0.49
CA ALA A 66 0.49 -17.21 1.38
C ALA A 66 -0.82 -16.77 0.71
N ASN A 67 -1.11 -17.28 -0.49
CA ASN A 67 -2.30 -16.94 -1.28
C ASN A 67 -2.51 -15.43 -1.52
N GLY A 68 -1.43 -14.67 -1.71
CA GLY A 68 -1.52 -13.22 -1.97
C GLY A 68 -1.44 -12.34 -0.74
N GLN A 69 -1.22 -12.91 0.45
CA GLN A 69 -1.04 -12.13 1.68
C GLN A 69 0.34 -11.47 1.77
N ILE A 70 1.35 -12.07 1.15
CA ILE A 70 2.72 -11.56 1.12
C ILE A 70 3.13 -11.43 -0.34
N VAL A 71 3.49 -10.22 -0.76
CA VAL A 71 4.03 -9.96 -2.09
C VAL A 71 5.39 -9.33 -1.92
N LEU A 72 6.42 -9.85 -2.59
CA LEU A 72 7.81 -9.43 -2.41
C LEU A 72 8.48 -9.25 -3.78
N SER A 73 9.22 -8.17 -3.96
CA SER A 73 10.18 -8.06 -5.06
C SER A 73 11.39 -8.96 -4.75
N PRO A 74 12.22 -9.29 -5.74
CA PRO A 74 13.44 -10.06 -5.53
C PRO A 74 14.31 -9.51 -4.38
N GLU A 75 14.51 -8.19 -4.35
CA GLU A 75 15.27 -7.49 -3.33
C GLU A 75 14.57 -7.56 -1.96
N GLY A 76 13.24 -7.44 -1.94
CA GLY A 76 12.44 -7.57 -0.73
C GLY A 76 12.47 -8.99 -0.14
N ALA A 77 12.59 -10.01 -0.99
CA ALA A 77 12.70 -11.41 -0.58
C ALA A 77 14.06 -11.70 0.04
N GLU A 78 15.16 -11.23 -0.58
CA GLU A 78 16.50 -11.33 -0.01
C GLU A 78 16.59 -10.65 1.36
N TYR A 79 16.08 -9.42 1.46
CA TYR A 79 16.03 -8.70 2.73
C TYR A 79 15.27 -9.47 3.82
N LEU A 80 14.10 -10.03 3.49
CA LEU A 80 13.32 -10.80 4.44
C LEU A 80 14.05 -12.05 4.91
N LEU A 81 14.73 -12.76 3.99
CA LEU A 81 15.49 -13.96 4.32
C LEU A 81 16.58 -13.63 5.36
N GLU A 82 17.35 -12.57 5.14
CA GLU A 82 18.40 -12.15 6.09
C GLU A 82 17.83 -11.82 7.49
N GLN A 83 16.66 -11.18 7.55
CA GLN A 83 16.04 -10.86 8.84
C GLN A 83 15.52 -12.11 9.55
N LEU A 84 14.96 -13.07 8.81
CA LEU A 84 14.47 -14.33 9.38
C LEU A 84 15.62 -15.18 9.90
N GLU A 85 16.74 -15.27 9.17
CA GLU A 85 17.94 -15.96 9.62
C GLU A 85 18.50 -15.37 10.93
N LYS A 86 18.54 -14.03 11.03
CA LYS A 86 18.94 -13.33 12.26
C LYS A 86 18.00 -13.57 13.44
N TYR A 87 16.70 -13.75 13.17
CA TYR A 87 15.70 -14.00 14.23
C TYR A 87 15.72 -15.46 14.74
N MET A 88 16.12 -16.40 13.88
CA MET A 88 16.20 -17.82 14.21
C MET A 88 17.52 -18.23 14.89
N GLN A 89 18.48 -17.31 15.01
CA GLN A 89 19.70 -17.45 15.81
C GLN A 89 19.47 -16.97 17.25
#